data_AF-A0XYR8-F1
#
_entry.id   AF-A0XYR8-F1
#
_cell.length_a   1.000
_cell.length_b   1.000
_cell.length_c   1.000
_cell.angle_alpha   90.00
_cell.angle_beta   90.00
_cell.angle_gamma   90.00
#
_symmetry.space_group_name_H-M   'P 1'
#
loop_
_entity.id
_entity.type
_entity.pdbx_description
1 polymer ?
#
loop_
_entity_poly.entity_id
_entity_poly.type
_entity_poly.pdbx_seq_one_letter_code
_entity_poly.pdbx_strand_id
1 'polypeptide(L)' 'MKQLIAAFLLLFLAISATVLASPSAVRFAHLDTNMDGSISFVEAKEDKELLRQFTDLDEDNDEMISKAEFENFKP' A
#
# COMPACT_ATOMS: atom_id res chain seq x y z
N MET A 1 13.11 50.12 -4.82
CA MET A 1 13.69 49.30 -3.73
C MET A 1 12.62 49.00 -2.70
N LYS A 2 12.68 47.83 -2.06
CA LYS A 2 11.80 47.30 -0.98
C LYS A 2 10.62 46.41 -1.42
N GLN A 3 10.95 45.26 -2.01
CA GLN A 3 10.57 43.90 -1.59
C GLN A 3 9.30 43.70 -0.71
N LEU A 4 8.12 44.13 -1.14
CA LEU A 4 6.89 44.04 -0.33
C LEU A 4 5.84 43.01 -0.80
N ILE A 5 6.18 42.02 -1.64
CA ILE A 5 5.15 41.08 -2.16
C ILE A 5 5.44 39.60 -1.85
N ALA A 6 6.64 39.22 -1.43
CA ALA A 6 7.03 37.80 -1.45
C ALA A 6 6.88 37.02 -0.12
N ALA A 7 6.40 37.62 0.97
CA ALA A 7 6.69 37.08 2.31
C ALA A 7 5.55 36.32 3.03
N PHE A 8 4.35 36.12 2.47
CA PHE A 8 3.28 35.47 3.25
C PHE A 8 2.44 34.39 2.54
N LEU A 9 2.71 34.10 1.27
CA LEU A 9 2.02 33.02 0.53
C LEU A 9 2.74 31.66 0.58
N LEU A 10 3.80 31.54 1.38
CA LEU A 10 4.69 30.37 1.37
C LEU A 10 4.75 29.65 2.73
N LEU A 11 3.62 29.61 3.45
CA LEU A 11 3.51 28.89 4.71
C LEU A 11 2.35 27.87 4.71
N PHE A 12 2.20 27.10 3.65
CA PHE A 12 1.16 26.06 3.57
C PHE A 12 1.57 24.76 2.84
N LEU A 13 2.87 24.50 2.66
CA LEU A 13 3.30 23.33 1.89
C LEU A 13 4.37 22.51 2.60
N ALA A 14 4.05 22.02 3.78
CA ALA A 14 4.76 20.88 4.35
C ALA A 14 3.86 20.15 5.36
N ILE A 15 2.68 19.71 4.93
CA ILE A 15 2.09 18.53 5.55
C ILE A 15 2.89 17.37 4.96
N SER A 16 4.06 17.11 5.53
CA SER A 16 4.78 15.87 5.29
C SER A 16 3.86 14.76 5.73
N ALA A 17 3.22 14.10 4.77
CA ALA A 17 2.51 12.86 4.99
C ALA A 17 3.56 11.84 5.44
N THR A 18 3.79 11.76 6.75
CA THR A 18 4.35 10.55 7.37
C THR A 18 3.33 9.46 7.09
N VAL A 19 3.51 8.77 5.96
CA VAL A 19 2.86 7.50 5.70
C VAL A 19 3.39 6.56 6.77
N LEU A 20 2.65 6.44 7.87
CA LEU A 20 2.82 5.36 8.82
C LEU A 20 2.43 4.11 8.05
N ALA A 21 3.42 3.49 7.40
CA ALA A 21 3.22 2.20 6.77
C ALA A 21 2.70 1.26 7.85
N SER A 22 1.44 0.82 7.70
CA SER A 22 0.84 -0.16 8.58
C SER A 22 1.65 -1.46 8.50
N PRO A 23 1.65 -2.29 9.55
CA PRO A 23 2.26 -3.62 9.51
C PRO A 23 1.75 -4.46 8.32
N SER A 24 0.49 -4.26 7.90
CA SER A 24 -0.08 -4.82 6.67
C SER A 24 0.68 -4.34 5.43
N ALA A 25 0.88 -3.03 5.27
CA ALA A 25 1.61 -2.46 4.13
C ALA A 25 3.05 -2.98 4.01
N VAL A 26 3.74 -3.23 5.13
CA VAL A 26 5.09 -3.81 5.12
C VAL A 26 5.07 -5.26 4.65
N ARG A 27 4.10 -6.07 5.12
CA ARG A 27 3.94 -7.45 4.64
C ARG A 27 3.51 -7.50 3.18
N PHE A 28 2.60 -6.62 2.77
CA PHE A 28 2.17 -6.49 1.38
C PHE A 28 3.37 -6.26 0.47
N ALA A 29 4.18 -5.26 0.78
CA ALA A 29 5.37 -4.92 0.00
C ALA A 29 6.46 -6.02 0.03
N HIS A 30 6.41 -6.94 1.00
CA HIS A 30 7.31 -8.09 1.05
C HIS A 30 6.82 -9.25 0.16
N LEU A 31 5.51 -9.34 -0.09
CA LEU A 31 4.89 -10.37 -0.92
C LEU A 31 4.82 -9.94 -2.38
N ASP A 32 4.48 -8.67 -2.63
CA ASP A 32 4.52 -7.98 -3.93
C ASP A 32 5.98 -7.84 -4.40
N THR A 33 6.51 -8.92 -4.95
CA THR A 33 7.92 -9.06 -5.33
C THR A 33 8.20 -8.34 -6.64
N ASN A 34 7.21 -8.29 -7.53
CA ASN A 34 7.29 -7.57 -8.80
C ASN A 34 6.97 -6.07 -8.66
N MET A 35 6.51 -5.63 -7.48
CA MET A 35 6.16 -4.24 -7.13
C MET A 35 5.09 -3.64 -8.06
N ASP A 36 4.18 -4.46 -8.57
CA ASP A 36 3.09 -4.02 -9.44
C ASP A 36 1.90 -3.42 -8.66
N GLY A 37 1.92 -3.56 -7.33
CA GLY A 37 0.92 -3.02 -6.44
C GLY A 37 -0.24 -3.97 -6.14
N SER A 38 -0.14 -5.23 -6.57
CA SER A 38 -1.05 -6.35 -6.27
C SER A 38 -0.22 -7.58 -5.90
N ILE A 39 -0.83 -8.58 -5.25
CA ILE A 39 -0.16 -9.86 -5.00
C ILE A 39 -0.79 -10.90 -5.92
N SER A 40 -0.01 -11.36 -6.89
CA SER A 40 -0.45 -12.43 -7.78
C SER A 40 -0.54 -13.78 -7.06
N PHE A 41 -1.30 -14.73 -7.61
CA PHE A 41 -1.33 -16.10 -7.10
C PHE A 41 0.06 -16.76 -7.03
N VAL A 42 1.01 -16.36 -7.89
CA VAL A 42 2.38 -16.89 -7.87
C VAL A 42 3.14 -16.38 -6.65
N GLU A 43 3.01 -15.09 -6.33
CA GLU A 43 3.61 -14.47 -5.15
C GLU A 43 2.94 -14.96 -3.87
N ALA A 44 1.62 -15.12 -3.88
CA ALA A 44 0.88 -15.66 -2.76
C ALA A 44 1.29 -17.10 -2.40
N LYS A 45 1.78 -17.91 -3.36
CA LYS A 45 2.28 -19.27 -3.08
C LYS A 45 3.52 -19.31 -2.20
N GLU A 46 4.30 -18.24 -2.19
CA GLU A 46 5.48 -18.14 -1.34
C GLU A 46 5.09 -18.05 0.15
N ASP A 47 3.84 -17.67 0.45
CA ASP A 47 3.28 -17.57 1.79
C ASP A 47 2.06 -18.51 1.97
N LYS A 48 2.22 -19.54 2.82
CA LYS A 48 1.18 -20.54 3.04
C LYS A 48 -0.07 -19.99 3.73
N GLU A 49 0.04 -18.92 4.51
CA GLU A 49 -1.08 -18.31 5.21
C GLU A 49 -1.89 -17.44 4.27
N LEU A 50 -1.20 -16.66 3.44
CA LEU A 50 -1.82 -15.90 2.37
C LEU A 50 -2.53 -16.80 1.38
N LEU A 51 -1.86 -17.87 0.91
CA LEU A 51 -2.47 -18.81 -0.05
C LEU A 51 -3.76 -19.46 0.49
N ARG A 52 -3.86 -19.70 1.80
CA ARG A 52 -5.07 -20.27 2.41
C ARG A 52 -6.22 -19.29 2.45
N GLN A 53 -5.93 -18.01 2.65
CA GLN A 53 -6.92 -16.94 2.68
C GLN A 53 -7.09 -16.26 1.32
N PHE A 54 -6.33 -16.66 0.29
CA PHE A 54 -6.31 -16.00 -1.02
C PHE A 54 -7.71 -15.89 -1.61
N THR A 55 -8.42 -17.02 -1.70
CA THR A 55 -9.81 -17.06 -2.20
C THR A 55 -10.79 -16.31 -1.31
N ASP A 56 -10.49 -16.18 -0.01
CA ASP A 56 -11.33 -15.42 0.92
C ASP A 56 -11.09 -13.90 0.81
N LEU A 57 -9.91 -13.49 0.31
CA LEU A 57 -9.50 -12.10 0.14
C LEU A 57 -9.78 -11.56 -1.25
N ASP A 58 -9.69 -12.42 -2.27
CA ASP A 58 -9.99 -12.14 -3.67
C ASP A 58 -11.52 -12.01 -3.85
N GLU A 59 -12.05 -10.86 -3.45
CA GLU A 59 -13.49 -10.60 -3.47
C GLU A 59 -13.99 -10.36 -4.90
N ASP A 60 -13.14 -9.78 -5.75
CA ASP A 60 -13.48 -9.49 -7.15
C ASP A 60 -13.16 -10.62 -8.13
N ASN A 61 -12.51 -11.70 -7.64
CA ASN A 61 -12.17 -12.91 -8.38
C ASN A 61 -11.26 -12.62 -9.59
N ASP A 62 -10.35 -11.67 -9.46
CA ASP A 62 -9.38 -11.29 -10.50
C ASP A 62 -8.08 -12.12 -10.45
N GLU A 63 -8.00 -13.10 -9.55
CA GLU A 63 -6.83 -13.94 -9.28
C GLU A 63 -5.61 -13.16 -8.76
N MET A 64 -5.84 -11.97 -8.20
CA MET A 64 -4.85 -11.12 -7.54
C MET A 64 -5.41 -10.58 -6.22
N ILE A 65 -4.53 -10.19 -5.30
CA ILE A 65 -4.93 -9.49 -4.07
C ILE A 65 -4.47 -8.05 -4.17
N SER A 66 -5.41 -7.14 -4.31
CA SER A 66 -5.13 -5.71 -4.26
C SER A 66 -4.74 -5.26 -2.84
N LYS A 67 -4.16 -4.07 -2.72
CA LYS A 67 -3.85 -3.47 -1.41
C LYS A 67 -5.10 -3.33 -0.53
N ALA A 68 -6.26 -3.09 -1.13
CA ALA A 68 -7.51 -2.94 -0.39
C ALA A 68 -7.98 -4.26 0.19
N GLU A 69 -7.90 -5.34 -0.58
CA GLU A 69 -8.24 -6.69 -0.14
C GLU A 69 -7.25 -7.21 0.90
N PHE A 70 -5.97 -6.90 0.73
CA PHE A 70 -4.94 -7.29 1.69
C PHE A 70 -5.13 -6.65 3.07
N GLU A 71 -5.85 -5.53 3.21
CA GLU A 71 -6.17 -4.97 4.52
C GLU A 71 -7.08 -5.90 5.35
N ASN A 72 -7.82 -6.80 4.70
CA ASN A 72 -8.61 -7.85 5.36
C ASN A 72 -7.77 -9.08 5.73
N PHE A 73 -6.54 -9.21 5.22
CA PHE A 73 -5.66 -10.32 5.53
C PHE A 73 -5.29 -10.32 7.01
N LYS A 74 -5.54 -11.45 7.67
CA LYS A 74 -5.20 -11.64 9.07
C LYS A 74 -4.11 -12.71 9.18
N PRO A 75 -2.85 -12.33 9.47
CA PRO A 75 -1.81 -13.31 9.78
C PRO A 75 -2.15 -14.10 11.05
#